data_AF-R9K4V3-F1
#
_entry.id   AF-R9K4V3-F1
#
_cell.length_a   1.000
_cell.length_b   1.000
_cell.length_c   1.000
_cell.angle_alpha   90.00
_cell.angle_beta   90.00
_cell.angle_gamma   90.00
#
_symmetry.space_group_name_H-M   'P 1'
#
loop_
_entity.id
_entity.type
_entity.pdbx_description
1 polymer ?
#
loop_
_entity_poly.entity_id
_entity_poly.type
_entity_poly.pdbx_seq_one_letter_code
_entity_poly.pdbx_strand_id
1 'polypeptide(L)'
;MNYTYYISSPLISGTQYGSKGFASPMKELNEQTVLVESCENKNDSYRQKTKYDDRVDGYFSTYDLGILLQNRDSCLEGKLDSDGDVDYYSFSYGQKSFYEKMGVGTEITIRLENIPEGSDYDLAVYDAKGNQIGIAKNNGNGGKELTLPDWDGSDRYTIRVENHGNGNGNVDAEEPYRIRIMEEKYQKQEKADGRQDYSSEIEKLHREQYDSLPEDERYTGTESVEGLLEKKSSGEILDKREEAYLKIFANLHDYERAAANGRLKNTLFPKMQEALEKAGIDVQGKEYAIEMDIYGKITVTGELSEEEKRKAADVLVEQFSDELWDCHMQASDYTTVEFNRIDAYREISSFLGKATGGQYSCDDISVDVNGNISGLPEKMCQLLNSQESNGRYEQLRDDILMLYDYGMDEFSSYKVRYEVAGTDIKIVNN
;
A
#
# COMPACT_ATOMS: atom_id res chain seq x y z
N MET A 1 0.74 42.53 14.34
CA MET A 1 0.19 41.17 14.32
C MET A 1 0.43 40.61 12.93
N ASN A 2 1.55 39.92 12.74
CA ASN A 2 1.93 39.23 11.51
C ASN A 2 2.24 37.78 11.91
N TYR A 3 1.44 36.84 11.42
CA TYR A 3 1.70 35.41 11.55
C TYR A 3 2.79 35.02 10.55
N THR A 4 3.93 34.56 11.06
CA THR A 4 5.04 34.04 10.27
C THR A 4 5.00 32.52 10.41
N TYR A 5 4.74 31.82 9.30
CA TYR A 5 4.93 30.37 9.21
C TYR A 5 6.43 30.09 9.24
N TYR A 6 6.90 29.39 10.28
CA TYR A 6 8.26 28.87 10.32
C TYR A 6 8.26 27.46 9.71
N ILE A 7 8.87 27.34 8.54
CA ILE A 7 9.50 26.09 8.11
C ILE A 7 10.70 25.91 9.04
N SER A 8 10.58 25.05 10.05
CA SER A 8 11.71 24.71 10.91
C SER A 8 12.55 23.62 10.24
N SER A 9 13.38 24.02 9.28
CA SER A 9 14.64 23.34 9.01
C SER A 9 15.75 24.36 9.20
N PRO A 10 16.50 24.32 10.31
CA PRO A 10 17.67 25.15 10.47
C PRO A 10 18.86 24.48 9.76
N LEU A 11 18.93 24.59 8.43
CA LEU A 11 20.21 24.49 7.72
C LEU A 11 20.80 25.89 7.59
N ILE A 12 21.45 26.35 8.65
CA ILE A 12 22.35 27.51 8.55
C ILE A 12 23.64 27.13 9.26
N SER A 13 24.70 27.05 8.45
CA SER A 13 26.11 26.80 8.78
C SER A 13 26.48 25.37 9.20
N GLY A 14 27.05 24.63 8.25
CA GLY A 14 27.92 23.49 8.58
C GLY A 14 29.18 23.99 9.27
N THR A 15 29.40 23.54 10.52
CA THR A 15 30.62 22.83 10.99
C THR A 15 30.57 22.53 12.50
N GLN A 16 30.64 21.24 12.85
CA GLN A 16 31.29 20.56 14.02
C GLN A 16 30.88 20.80 15.48
N TYR A 17 30.93 19.81 16.40
CA TYR A 17 30.91 18.32 16.46
C TYR A 17 31.27 18.04 17.96
N GLY A 18 30.51 17.21 18.68
CA GLY A 18 30.69 16.94 20.12
C GLY A 18 30.93 15.46 20.44
N SER A 19 31.65 15.15 21.52
CA SER A 19 32.21 13.83 21.83
C SER A 19 31.23 12.76 22.36
N LYS A 20 29.91 12.89 22.13
CA LYS A 20 28.89 11.88 22.47
C LYS A 20 27.66 12.05 21.57
N GLY A 21 27.32 11.02 20.80
CA GLY A 21 26.04 10.86 20.09
C GLY A 21 26.06 11.45 18.69
N PHE A 22 26.23 10.58 17.69
CA PHE A 22 26.02 10.89 16.28
C PHE A 22 24.52 11.01 16.02
N ALA A 23 24.14 11.83 15.05
CA ALA A 23 22.77 11.96 14.58
C ALA A 23 22.79 11.66 13.08
N SER A 24 21.88 10.82 12.58
CA SER A 24 21.52 10.84 11.15
C SER A 24 20.03 11.15 10.99
N PRO A 25 19.62 12.44 10.99
CA PRO A 25 18.22 12.80 10.75
C PRO A 25 17.99 13.51 9.40
N MET A 26 19.01 13.65 8.55
CA MET A 26 18.88 14.25 7.22
C MET A 26 19.83 13.56 6.25
N LYS A 27 19.26 12.83 5.29
CA LYS A 27 19.97 12.37 4.10
C LYS A 27 20.67 13.55 3.42
N GLU A 28 21.93 13.41 3.00
CA GLU A 28 22.61 14.52 2.33
C GLU A 28 21.95 14.81 0.98
N LEU A 29 21.76 16.10 0.68
CA LEU A 29 21.12 16.53 -0.54
C LEU A 29 21.92 16.07 -1.76
N ASN A 30 21.23 15.46 -2.72
CA ASN A 30 21.79 14.88 -3.94
C ASN A 30 22.66 13.63 -3.74
N GLU A 31 22.69 13.01 -2.56
CA GLU A 31 23.23 11.65 -2.46
C GLU A 31 22.33 10.67 -3.21
N GLN A 32 22.96 9.65 -3.79
CA GLN A 32 22.22 8.56 -4.42
C GLN A 32 21.36 7.85 -3.37
N THR A 33 20.12 7.55 -3.72
CA THR A 33 19.22 6.73 -2.91
C THR A 33 18.90 5.45 -3.64
N VAL A 34 19.04 4.31 -2.99
CA VAL A 34 18.45 3.08 -3.49
C VAL A 34 17.54 2.52 -2.42
N LEU A 35 16.26 2.84 -2.54
CA LEU A 35 15.22 2.29 -1.67
C LEU A 35 15.03 0.83 -2.04
N VAL A 36 14.96 -0.04 -1.04
CA VAL A 36 14.82 -1.49 -1.25
C VAL A 36 13.62 -2.00 -0.48
N GLU A 37 12.87 -2.88 -1.11
CA GLU A 37 11.84 -3.67 -0.45
C GLU A 37 12.46 -4.77 0.39
N SER A 38 12.12 -4.80 1.67
CA SER A 38 12.49 -5.92 2.54
C SER A 38 11.43 -7.03 2.42
N CYS A 39 11.79 -8.29 2.64
CA CYS A 39 10.82 -9.39 2.62
C CYS A 39 9.76 -9.34 3.74
N GLU A 40 9.88 -8.40 4.69
CA GLU A 40 8.86 -8.14 5.74
C GLU A 40 7.93 -6.98 5.36
N ASN A 41 8.19 -6.30 4.24
CA ASN A 41 7.43 -5.16 3.76
C ASN A 41 6.24 -5.64 2.94
N LYS A 42 5.01 -5.48 3.46
CA LYS A 42 3.79 -5.67 2.66
C LYS A 42 3.46 -4.39 1.90
N ASN A 43 3.26 -4.49 0.60
CA ASN A 43 2.92 -3.36 -0.28
C ASN A 43 1.79 -3.73 -1.27
N ASP A 44 1.15 -4.88 -1.08
CA ASP A 44 0.07 -5.48 -1.87
C ASP A 44 -1.22 -4.64 -1.91
N SER A 45 -1.28 -3.56 -1.14
CA SER A 45 -2.44 -2.67 -1.05
C SER A 45 -2.03 -1.20 -1.02
N TYR A 46 -2.76 -0.37 -1.78
CA TYR A 46 -2.59 1.09 -1.77
C TYR A 46 -2.77 1.75 -0.39
N ARG A 47 -3.39 1.04 0.56
CA ARG A 47 -3.63 1.52 1.93
C ARG A 47 -2.45 1.20 2.86
N GLN A 48 -1.64 0.21 2.53
CA GLN A 48 -0.52 -0.20 3.36
C GLN A 48 0.54 0.90 3.42
N LYS A 49 1.13 1.06 4.60
CA LYS A 49 2.09 2.12 4.89
C LYS A 49 3.42 1.49 5.26
N THR A 50 4.31 1.40 4.29
CA THR A 50 5.54 0.61 4.41
C THR A 50 6.76 1.48 4.24
N LYS A 51 7.71 1.39 5.20
CA LYS A 51 9.00 2.08 5.07
C LYS A 51 9.97 1.27 4.24
N TYR A 52 10.64 1.95 3.33
CA TYR A 52 11.72 1.41 2.51
C TYR A 52 13.05 1.90 3.04
N ASP A 53 13.96 0.95 3.31
CA ASP A 53 15.32 1.25 3.73
C ASP A 53 16.14 1.69 2.53
N ASP A 54 17.04 2.66 2.74
CA ASP A 54 18.04 3.01 1.74
C ASP A 54 19.27 2.11 1.87
N ARG A 55 19.62 1.41 0.79
CA ARG A 55 20.81 0.57 0.73
C ARG A 55 22.10 1.38 0.81
N VAL A 56 22.08 2.65 0.39
CA VAL A 56 23.26 3.51 0.40
C VAL A 56 23.48 4.11 1.78
N ASP A 57 22.43 4.68 2.37
CA ASP A 57 22.40 5.13 3.77
C ASP A 57 21.54 4.18 4.62
N GLY A 58 22.19 3.19 5.25
CA GLY A 58 21.53 2.17 6.06
C GLY A 58 20.84 2.67 7.34
N TYR A 59 20.86 3.98 7.61
CA TYR A 59 20.12 4.63 8.70
C TYR A 59 18.95 5.47 8.20
N PHE A 60 18.75 5.56 6.89
CA PHE A 60 17.65 6.29 6.28
C PHE A 60 16.56 5.34 5.80
N SER A 61 15.32 5.65 6.16
CA SER A 61 14.15 4.96 5.63
C SER A 61 13.02 5.97 5.35
N THR A 62 12.12 5.64 4.43
CA THR A 62 11.02 6.53 4.04
C THR A 62 9.79 5.75 3.59
N TYR A 63 8.61 6.32 3.81
CA TYR A 63 7.35 5.84 3.22
C TYR A 63 7.13 6.33 1.79
N ASP A 64 7.89 7.35 1.37
CA ASP A 64 7.57 8.17 0.21
C ASP A 64 8.75 8.21 -0.77
N LEU A 65 8.45 7.94 -2.04
CA LEU A 65 9.44 7.94 -3.14
C LEU A 65 9.88 9.34 -3.58
N GLY A 66 9.34 10.41 -2.98
CA GLY A 66 9.71 11.79 -3.29
C GLY A 66 11.20 12.09 -3.05
N ILE A 67 11.87 11.31 -2.19
CA ILE A 67 13.31 11.38 -1.99
C ILE A 67 14.10 11.09 -3.28
N LEU A 68 13.55 10.27 -4.17
CA LEU A 68 14.21 9.87 -5.42
C LEU A 68 14.44 11.07 -6.36
N LEU A 69 13.63 12.14 -6.25
CA LEU A 69 13.78 13.34 -7.06
C LEU A 69 15.08 14.11 -6.82
N GLN A 70 15.76 13.88 -5.68
CA GLN A 70 16.96 14.63 -5.31
C GLN A 70 18.18 14.26 -6.14
N ASN A 71 18.24 13.04 -6.70
CA ASN A 71 19.36 12.59 -7.51
C ASN A 71 18.85 11.71 -8.66
N ARG A 72 19.31 11.99 -9.89
CA ARG A 72 18.88 11.30 -11.12
C ARG A 72 19.24 9.81 -11.17
N ASP A 73 20.21 9.39 -10.37
CA ASP A 73 20.65 8.00 -10.23
C ASP A 73 19.97 7.29 -9.06
N SER A 74 19.07 7.97 -8.34
CA SER A 74 18.25 7.35 -7.30
C SER A 74 17.15 6.49 -7.89
N CYS A 75 16.87 5.37 -7.24
CA CYS A 75 15.78 4.47 -7.64
C CYS A 75 15.20 3.75 -6.42
N LEU A 76 14.04 3.13 -6.64
CA LEU A 76 13.49 2.09 -5.80
C LEU A 76 13.70 0.75 -6.51
N GLU A 77 14.15 -0.27 -5.78
CA GLU A 77 14.24 -1.67 -6.22
C GLU A 77 13.10 -2.45 -5.56
N GLY A 78 12.22 -3.03 -6.39
CA GLY A 78 11.06 -3.82 -5.93
C GLY A 78 10.94 -5.17 -6.62
N LYS A 79 10.07 -6.04 -6.09
CA LYS A 79 9.91 -7.41 -6.61
C LYS A 79 8.46 -7.90 -6.44
N LEU A 80 7.90 -8.41 -7.54
CA LEU A 80 6.66 -9.19 -7.53
C LEU A 80 6.98 -10.64 -7.13
N ASP A 81 6.62 -11.01 -5.92
CA ASP A 81 7.00 -12.25 -5.24
C ASP A 81 6.02 -13.42 -5.46
N SER A 82 4.82 -13.16 -6.01
CA SER A 82 3.83 -14.20 -6.28
C SER A 82 2.97 -13.94 -7.52
N ASP A 83 2.28 -14.99 -8.01
CA ASP A 83 1.26 -14.81 -9.04
C ASP A 83 0.10 -13.98 -8.48
N GLY A 84 -0.18 -12.84 -9.12
CA GLY A 84 -1.20 -11.89 -8.68
C GLY A 84 -0.72 -10.88 -7.65
N ASP A 85 0.60 -10.82 -7.41
CA ASP A 85 1.22 -9.76 -6.62
C ASP A 85 1.10 -8.40 -7.31
N VAL A 86 0.89 -7.35 -6.50
CA VAL A 86 0.65 -5.98 -6.94
C VAL A 86 1.28 -5.01 -5.95
N ASP A 87 2.34 -4.36 -6.36
CA ASP A 87 3.07 -3.42 -5.52
C ASP A 87 2.48 -2.01 -5.57
N TYR A 88 2.33 -1.39 -4.41
CA TYR A 88 1.88 0.00 -4.26
C TYR A 88 2.90 0.88 -3.56
N TYR A 89 3.17 2.05 -4.16
CA TYR A 89 4.09 3.04 -3.61
C TYR A 89 3.48 4.42 -3.49
N SER A 90 3.80 5.10 -2.40
CA SER A 90 3.45 6.50 -2.20
C SER A 90 4.51 7.42 -2.78
N PHE A 91 4.07 8.44 -3.52
CA PHE A 91 4.93 9.48 -4.06
C PHE A 91 4.31 10.86 -3.81
N SER A 92 5.00 11.68 -3.03
CA SER A 92 4.57 13.05 -2.70
C SER A 92 5.49 14.07 -3.34
N TYR A 93 4.90 15.04 -4.03
CA TYR A 93 5.61 16.11 -4.74
C TYR A 93 5.21 17.51 -4.24
N GLY A 94 5.52 17.77 -2.97
CA GLY A 94 5.18 19.04 -2.31
C GLY A 94 5.84 20.29 -2.90
N GLN A 95 6.90 20.13 -3.72
CA GLN A 95 7.62 21.25 -4.33
C GLN A 95 6.88 21.88 -5.52
N LYS A 96 5.89 21.19 -6.11
CA LYS A 96 5.08 21.67 -7.25
C LYS A 96 4.58 23.09 -7.02
N SER A 97 3.83 23.28 -5.94
CA SER A 97 3.20 24.56 -5.59
C SER A 97 4.21 25.70 -5.35
N PHE A 98 5.43 25.36 -4.94
CA PHE A 98 6.49 26.32 -4.72
C PHE A 98 7.09 26.79 -6.05
N TYR A 99 7.41 25.87 -6.95
CA TYR A 99 7.93 26.22 -8.29
C TYR A 99 6.91 27.01 -9.11
N GLU A 100 5.63 26.66 -9.02
CA GLU A 100 4.57 27.40 -9.70
C GLU A 100 4.50 28.86 -9.27
N LYS A 101 4.63 29.14 -7.96
CA LYS A 101 4.70 30.52 -7.42
C LYS A 101 5.94 31.28 -7.92
N MET A 102 6.99 30.56 -8.31
CA MET A 102 8.21 31.14 -8.89
C MET A 102 8.15 31.29 -10.41
N GLY A 103 7.03 30.95 -11.06
CA GLY A 103 6.92 30.94 -12.52
C GLY A 103 7.71 29.81 -13.19
N VAL A 104 8.08 28.79 -12.42
CA VAL A 104 8.79 27.59 -12.91
C VAL A 104 7.76 26.47 -13.04
N GLY A 105 7.67 25.90 -14.23
CA GLY A 105 6.93 24.66 -14.48
C GLY A 105 7.83 23.47 -14.21
N THR A 106 7.22 22.38 -13.76
CA THR A 106 7.91 21.12 -13.56
C THR A 106 7.19 20.01 -14.29
N GLU A 107 7.99 19.10 -14.83
CA GLU A 107 7.55 17.89 -15.50
C GLU A 107 8.14 16.70 -14.74
N ILE A 108 7.27 15.80 -14.29
CA ILE A 108 7.68 14.60 -13.57
C ILE A 108 7.52 13.41 -14.50
N THR A 109 8.61 12.68 -14.71
CA THR A 109 8.62 11.43 -15.49
C THR A 109 8.96 10.27 -14.58
N ILE A 110 8.12 9.24 -14.58
CA ILE A 110 8.30 8.00 -13.85
C ILE A 110 8.66 6.90 -14.85
N ARG A 111 9.75 6.18 -14.58
CA ARG A 111 10.23 5.06 -15.39
C ARG A 111 10.20 3.78 -14.61
N LEU A 112 9.65 2.74 -15.23
CA LEU A 112 9.83 1.35 -14.86
C LEU A 112 10.97 0.77 -15.68
N GLU A 113 12.05 0.40 -15.01
CA GLU A 113 13.31 -0.09 -15.55
C GLU A 113 13.59 -1.51 -15.02
N ASN A 114 14.54 -2.22 -15.64
CA ASN A 114 14.97 -3.55 -15.22
C ASN A 114 13.82 -4.57 -15.08
N ILE A 115 12.83 -4.52 -15.98
CA ILE A 115 11.75 -5.52 -16.01
C ILE A 115 12.38 -6.89 -16.28
N PRO A 116 12.17 -7.90 -15.42
CA PRO A 116 12.77 -9.22 -15.58
C PRO A 116 12.46 -9.86 -16.94
N GLU A 117 13.42 -10.63 -17.47
CA GLU A 117 13.22 -11.32 -18.74
C GLU A 117 12.05 -12.32 -18.65
N GLY A 118 11.13 -12.25 -19.61
CA GLY A 118 9.91 -13.07 -19.61
C GLY A 118 8.75 -12.48 -18.80
N SER A 119 8.94 -11.33 -18.14
CA SER A 119 7.88 -10.60 -17.45
C SER A 119 7.36 -9.43 -18.29
N ASP A 120 6.10 -9.06 -18.07
CA ASP A 120 5.46 -7.89 -18.69
C ASP A 120 4.84 -7.02 -17.59
N TYR A 121 5.66 -6.26 -16.88
CA TYR A 121 5.18 -5.44 -15.76
C TYR A 121 4.60 -4.13 -16.25
N ASP A 122 3.42 -3.78 -15.76
CA ASP A 122 2.77 -2.50 -15.98
C ASP A 122 3.01 -1.55 -14.81
N LEU A 123 3.05 -0.26 -15.11
CA LEU A 123 3.07 0.80 -14.11
C LEU A 123 1.93 1.77 -14.39
N ALA A 124 1.06 1.96 -13.41
CA ALA A 124 0.00 2.97 -13.44
C ALA A 124 0.18 3.94 -12.27
N VAL A 125 -0.29 5.17 -12.45
CA VAL A 125 -0.26 6.20 -11.40
C VAL A 125 -1.66 6.74 -11.18
N TYR A 126 -2.01 6.87 -9.91
CA TYR A 126 -3.29 7.39 -9.42
C TYR A 126 -3.04 8.66 -8.63
N ASP A 127 -3.97 9.61 -8.70
CA ASP A 127 -3.93 10.81 -7.87
C ASP A 127 -4.52 10.57 -6.47
N ALA A 128 -4.45 11.58 -5.60
CA ALA A 128 -5.02 11.55 -4.26
C ALA A 128 -6.54 11.28 -4.17
N LYS A 129 -7.28 11.37 -5.29
CA LYS A 129 -8.71 11.02 -5.35
C LYS A 129 -8.92 9.56 -5.76
N GLY A 130 -7.86 8.83 -6.10
CA GLY A 130 -7.91 7.46 -6.60
C GLY A 130 -8.19 7.35 -8.10
N ASN A 131 -8.14 8.45 -8.86
CA ASN A 131 -8.33 8.39 -10.30
C ASN A 131 -7.01 8.06 -11.00
N GLN A 132 -7.06 7.17 -11.98
CA GLN A 132 -5.92 6.81 -12.81
C GLN A 132 -5.52 8.01 -13.69
N ILE A 133 -4.28 8.52 -13.55
CA ILE A 133 -3.77 9.74 -14.23
C ILE A 133 -2.60 9.48 -15.19
N GLY A 134 -2.09 8.25 -15.22
CA GLY A 134 -1.13 7.80 -16.21
C GLY A 134 -0.93 6.29 -16.23
N ILE A 135 -0.63 5.71 -17.40
CA ILE A 135 -0.15 4.33 -17.58
C ILE A 135 1.15 4.44 -18.38
N ALA A 136 2.19 3.80 -17.88
CA ALA A 136 3.51 3.81 -18.50
C ALA A 136 3.49 3.06 -19.83
N LYS A 137 4.12 3.65 -20.84
CA LYS A 137 4.22 3.08 -22.20
C LYS A 137 5.65 2.64 -22.48
N ASN A 138 5.81 1.65 -23.35
CA ASN A 138 7.12 1.16 -23.76
C ASN A 138 8.01 2.31 -24.27
N ASN A 139 9.20 2.47 -23.67
CA ASN A 139 10.15 3.54 -24.01
C ASN A 139 11.20 3.12 -25.05
N GLY A 140 11.10 1.90 -25.59
CA GLY A 140 12.01 1.35 -26.60
C GLY A 140 13.34 0.79 -26.06
N ASN A 141 13.62 0.93 -24.75
CA ASN A 141 14.86 0.45 -24.11
C ASN A 141 14.63 -0.74 -23.17
N GLY A 142 13.52 -1.47 -23.35
CA GLY A 142 13.13 -2.58 -22.45
C GLY A 142 12.48 -2.12 -21.14
N GLY A 143 12.15 -0.84 -21.00
CA GLY A 143 11.37 -0.31 -19.88
C GLY A 143 10.09 0.39 -20.33
N LYS A 144 9.31 0.85 -19.36
CA LYS A 144 8.10 1.65 -19.58
C LYS A 144 8.25 3.03 -18.93
N GLU A 145 7.66 4.07 -19.50
CA GLU A 145 7.70 5.41 -18.93
C GLU A 145 6.38 6.16 -19.05
N LEU A 146 6.15 7.07 -18.12
CA LEU A 146 4.98 7.91 -17.99
C LEU A 146 5.42 9.31 -17.56
N THR A 147 4.87 10.34 -18.19
CA THR A 147 4.96 11.73 -17.72
C THR A 147 3.67 12.12 -17.03
N LEU A 148 3.74 12.62 -15.80
CA LEU A 148 2.58 13.06 -15.06
C LEU A 148 1.96 14.31 -15.72
N PRO A 149 0.62 14.38 -15.81
CA PRO A 149 -0.06 15.58 -16.32
C PRO A 149 0.22 16.82 -15.44
N ASP A 150 0.13 18.01 -16.02
CA ASP A 150 0.28 19.29 -15.29
C ASP A 150 -1.05 19.83 -14.72
N TRP A 151 -2.18 19.17 -15.03
CA TRP A 151 -3.55 19.61 -14.69
C TRP A 151 -4.19 18.86 -13.51
N ASP A 152 -3.58 17.79 -13.02
CA ASP A 152 -4.15 16.91 -11.97
C ASP A 152 -4.38 17.65 -10.63
N GLY A 153 -3.60 18.72 -10.40
CA GLY A 153 -3.67 19.53 -9.19
C GLY A 153 -3.31 18.78 -7.90
N SER A 154 -2.80 17.55 -8.02
CA SER A 154 -2.36 16.73 -6.90
C SER A 154 -0.89 16.99 -6.58
N ASP A 155 -0.55 16.71 -5.33
CA ASP A 155 0.80 16.64 -4.79
C ASP A 155 1.09 15.28 -4.16
N ARG A 156 0.15 14.34 -4.25
CA ARG A 156 0.25 12.98 -3.70
C ARG A 156 -0.27 11.98 -4.72
N TYR A 157 0.53 10.96 -4.95
CA TYR A 157 0.30 9.96 -5.97
C TYR A 157 0.51 8.57 -5.39
N THR A 158 -0.25 7.62 -5.95
CA THR A 158 -0.04 6.18 -5.73
C THR A 158 0.47 5.59 -7.03
N ILE A 159 1.67 5.02 -6.99
CA ILE A 159 2.23 4.23 -8.09
C ILE A 159 1.83 2.78 -7.84
N ARG A 160 1.30 2.12 -8.87
CA ARG A 160 0.89 0.72 -8.85
C ARG A 160 1.71 -0.04 -9.88
N VAL A 161 2.37 -1.11 -9.47
CA VAL A 161 3.10 -2.03 -10.36
C VAL A 161 2.47 -3.40 -10.25
N GLU A 162 2.22 -4.03 -11.39
CA GLU A 162 1.70 -5.39 -11.44
C GLU A 162 2.21 -6.10 -12.69
N ASN A 163 2.00 -7.40 -12.76
CA ASN A 163 2.16 -8.12 -14.02
C ASN A 163 0.94 -7.91 -14.93
N HIS A 164 1.16 -7.55 -16.19
CA HIS A 164 0.12 -7.29 -17.20
C HIS A 164 -0.79 -8.51 -17.43
N GLY A 165 -0.27 -9.73 -17.22
CA GLY A 165 -1.04 -10.98 -17.27
C GLY A 165 -1.41 -11.54 -15.90
N ASN A 166 -2.62 -12.11 -15.77
CA ASN A 166 -3.11 -12.79 -14.55
C ASN A 166 -2.50 -14.19 -14.30
N GLY A 167 -1.26 -14.45 -14.71
CA GLY A 167 -0.58 -15.72 -14.38
C GLY A 167 0.57 -16.10 -15.33
N ASN A 168 1.62 -16.70 -14.75
CA ASN A 168 2.87 -17.15 -15.38
C ASN A 168 3.85 -16.03 -15.79
N GLY A 169 3.98 -14.99 -14.97
CA GLY A 169 5.27 -14.29 -14.92
C GLY A 169 6.35 -15.22 -14.37
N ASN A 170 7.63 -14.86 -14.53
CA ASN A 170 8.68 -15.53 -13.78
C ASN A 170 8.55 -15.11 -12.31
N VAL A 171 7.64 -15.76 -11.58
CA VAL A 171 7.49 -15.64 -10.13
C VAL A 171 8.82 -16.07 -9.55
N ASP A 172 9.47 -15.20 -8.79
CA ASP A 172 10.86 -15.34 -8.31
C ASP A 172 11.95 -14.95 -9.32
N ALA A 173 11.76 -13.84 -10.05
CA ALA A 173 12.88 -13.19 -10.74
C ALA A 173 13.99 -12.82 -9.74
N GLU A 174 15.24 -13.25 -10.01
CA GLU A 174 16.40 -12.91 -9.17
C GLU A 174 16.69 -11.40 -9.17
N GLU A 175 16.40 -10.72 -10.29
CA GLU A 175 16.67 -9.30 -10.47
C GLU A 175 15.43 -8.46 -10.16
N PRO A 176 15.54 -7.45 -9.26
CA PRO A 176 14.43 -6.56 -8.94
C PRO A 176 14.16 -5.59 -10.09
N TYR A 177 12.88 -5.25 -10.30
CA TYR A 177 12.57 -4.12 -11.18
C TYR A 177 12.96 -2.81 -10.48
N ARG A 178 13.07 -1.73 -11.26
CA ARG A 178 13.44 -0.41 -10.73
C ARG A 178 12.43 0.66 -11.10
N ILE A 179 12.04 1.47 -10.11
CA ILE A 179 11.31 2.71 -10.35
C ILE A 179 12.27 3.90 -10.21
N ARG A 180 12.30 4.74 -11.25
CA ARG A 180 13.03 6.01 -11.24
C ARG A 180 12.06 7.16 -11.46
N ILE A 181 12.20 8.22 -10.67
CA ILE A 181 11.39 9.43 -10.79
C ILE A 181 12.31 10.59 -11.12
N MET A 182 12.04 11.29 -12.22
CA MET A 182 12.85 12.41 -12.68
C MET A 182 12.01 13.69 -12.73
N GLU A 183 12.63 14.79 -12.36
CA GLU A 183 12.07 16.13 -12.48
C GLU A 183 12.85 16.93 -13.53
N GLU A 184 12.11 17.52 -14.47
CA GLU A 184 12.61 18.56 -15.36
C GLU A 184 11.93 19.89 -15.04
N LYS A 185 12.73 20.96 -15.00
CA LYS A 185 12.26 22.32 -14.71
C LYS A 185 12.32 23.15 -15.98
N TYR A 186 11.26 23.89 -16.25
CA TYR A 186 11.18 24.81 -17.38
C TYR A 186 10.59 26.15 -16.96
N GLN A 187 10.89 27.20 -17.71
CA GLN A 187 10.29 28.51 -17.49
C GLN A 187 8.85 28.49 -18.02
N LYS A 188 7.84 28.70 -17.15
CA LYS A 188 6.46 28.86 -17.63
C LYS A 188 6.41 30.18 -18.41
N GLN A 189 6.23 30.11 -19.73
CA GLN A 189 5.73 31.26 -20.48
C GLN A 189 4.32 31.56 -19.97
N GLU A 190 3.89 32.83 -20.00
CA GLU A 190 2.51 33.22 -19.67
C GLU A 190 1.51 32.43 -20.54
N LYS A 191 1.09 31.26 -20.06
CA LYS A 191 -0.05 30.53 -20.61
C LYS A 191 -1.28 31.31 -20.15
N ALA A 192 -2.19 31.57 -21.08
CA ALA A 192 -3.50 32.11 -20.76
C ALA A 192 -4.14 31.31 -19.61
N ASP A 193 -4.81 32.02 -18.70
CA ASP A 193 -5.54 31.49 -17.54
C ASP A 193 -6.70 30.61 -18.01
N GLY A 194 -6.36 29.44 -18.53
CA GLY A 194 -7.27 28.34 -18.76
C GLY A 194 -7.13 27.43 -17.56
N ARG A 195 -7.90 27.69 -16.49
CA ARG A 195 -8.23 26.61 -15.55
C ARG A 195 -8.90 25.51 -16.36
N GLN A 196 -8.12 24.52 -16.75
CA GLN A 196 -8.64 23.29 -17.34
C GLN A 196 -9.47 22.60 -16.26
N ASP A 197 -10.68 22.21 -16.64
CA ASP A 197 -11.56 21.48 -15.75
C ASP A 197 -11.01 20.07 -15.58
N TYR A 198 -10.63 19.71 -14.35
CA TYR A 198 -10.06 18.42 -13.98
C TYR A 198 -10.88 17.25 -14.54
N SER A 199 -12.21 17.32 -14.46
CA SER A 199 -13.11 16.25 -14.93
C SER A 199 -12.97 16.05 -16.45
N SER A 200 -12.91 17.14 -17.20
CA SER A 200 -12.77 17.11 -18.66
C SER A 200 -11.42 16.55 -19.11
N GLU A 201 -10.33 16.86 -18.39
CA GLU A 201 -9.00 16.34 -18.72
C GLU A 201 -8.84 14.85 -18.37
N ILE A 202 -9.42 14.40 -17.24
CA ILE A 202 -9.51 12.98 -16.90
C ILE A 202 -10.28 12.20 -17.96
N GLU A 203 -11.47 12.66 -18.36
CA GLU A 203 -12.28 11.99 -19.39
C GLU A 203 -11.52 11.86 -20.72
N LYS A 204 -10.77 12.91 -21.08
CA LYS A 204 -9.94 12.91 -22.28
C LYS A 204 -8.79 11.91 -22.16
N LEU A 205 -8.06 11.92 -21.05
CA LEU A 205 -6.95 11.00 -20.78
C LEU A 205 -7.43 9.54 -20.85
N HIS A 206 -8.50 9.20 -20.13
CA HIS A 206 -9.03 7.85 -20.08
C HIS A 206 -9.49 7.38 -21.46
N ARG A 207 -10.12 8.27 -22.25
CA ARG A 207 -10.50 7.97 -23.63
C ARG A 207 -9.28 7.70 -24.51
N GLU A 208 -8.24 8.53 -24.42
CA GLU A 208 -7.01 8.34 -25.19
C GLU A 208 -6.32 7.02 -24.83
N GLN A 209 -6.27 6.65 -23.55
CA GLN A 209 -5.71 5.38 -23.09
C GLN A 209 -6.54 4.18 -23.56
N TYR A 210 -7.87 4.26 -23.46
CA TYR A 210 -8.77 3.23 -23.95
C TYR A 210 -8.66 3.04 -25.48
N ASP A 211 -8.61 4.13 -26.24
CA ASP A 211 -8.43 4.09 -27.70
C ASP A 211 -7.04 3.57 -28.11
N SER A 212 -6.06 3.63 -27.19
CA SER A 212 -4.72 3.08 -27.38
C SER A 212 -4.62 1.58 -27.08
N LEU A 213 -5.61 0.98 -26.41
CA LEU A 213 -5.59 -0.45 -26.08
C LEU A 213 -5.59 -1.33 -27.34
N PRO A 214 -4.89 -2.48 -27.34
CA PRO A 214 -5.04 -3.51 -28.36
C PRO A 214 -6.50 -3.96 -28.58
N GLU A 215 -6.85 -4.42 -29.78
CA GLU A 215 -8.22 -4.89 -30.07
C GLU A 215 -8.66 -6.08 -29.22
N ASP A 216 -7.74 -6.92 -28.75
CA ASP A 216 -8.00 -8.03 -27.85
C ASP A 216 -8.24 -7.61 -26.39
N GLU A 217 -7.86 -6.38 -26.01
CA GLU A 217 -8.07 -5.77 -24.69
C GLU A 217 -9.17 -4.70 -24.67
N ARG A 218 -9.63 -4.26 -25.84
CA ARG A 218 -10.63 -3.20 -25.92
C ARG A 218 -12.03 -3.74 -25.64
N TYR A 219 -12.59 -3.38 -24.49
CA TYR A 219 -13.94 -3.76 -24.09
C TYR A 219 -15.02 -3.13 -24.97
N THR A 220 -15.83 -3.95 -25.64
CA THR A 220 -16.93 -3.49 -26.51
C THR A 220 -18.31 -3.81 -25.94
N GLY A 221 -18.40 -4.23 -24.68
CA GLY A 221 -19.67 -4.54 -24.03
C GLY A 221 -20.42 -3.29 -23.57
N THR A 222 -21.58 -3.49 -22.95
CA THR A 222 -22.48 -2.41 -22.51
C THR A 222 -22.56 -2.26 -20.99
N GLU A 223 -21.93 -3.17 -20.23
CA GLU A 223 -21.85 -3.07 -18.77
C GLU A 223 -21.14 -1.78 -18.36
N SER A 224 -21.65 -1.12 -17.32
CA SER A 224 -21.00 0.06 -16.74
C SER A 224 -19.79 -0.34 -15.89
N VAL A 225 -18.98 0.66 -15.49
CA VAL A 225 -17.91 0.45 -14.50
C VAL A 225 -18.47 -0.12 -13.20
N GLU A 226 -19.59 0.42 -12.71
CA GLU A 226 -20.29 -0.07 -11.51
C GLU A 226 -20.73 -1.54 -11.67
N GLY A 227 -21.35 -1.90 -12.79
CA GLY A 227 -21.79 -3.28 -13.04
C GLY A 227 -20.64 -4.28 -13.17
N LEU A 228 -19.51 -3.86 -13.76
CA LEU A 228 -18.29 -4.69 -13.82
C LEU A 228 -17.62 -4.84 -12.44
N LEU A 229 -17.63 -3.78 -11.61
CA LEU A 229 -17.16 -3.86 -10.23
C LEU A 229 -18.06 -4.77 -9.38
N GLU A 230 -19.38 -4.74 -9.58
CA GLU A 230 -20.32 -5.66 -8.93
C GLU A 230 -20.05 -7.11 -9.32
N LYS A 231 -19.84 -7.39 -10.61
CA LYS A 231 -19.42 -8.72 -11.11
C LYS A 231 -18.10 -9.17 -10.47
N LYS A 232 -17.07 -8.31 -10.45
CA LYS A 232 -15.79 -8.62 -9.82
C LYS A 232 -15.98 -8.93 -8.33
N SER A 233 -16.76 -8.11 -7.63
CA SER A 233 -17.08 -8.26 -6.20
C SER A 233 -17.91 -9.52 -5.89
N SER A 234 -18.76 -9.98 -6.82
CA SER A 234 -19.53 -11.21 -6.68
C SER A 234 -18.66 -12.48 -6.82
N GLY A 235 -17.40 -12.33 -7.23
CA GLY A 235 -16.48 -13.43 -7.50
C GLY A 235 -16.46 -13.89 -8.96
N GLU A 236 -17.24 -13.25 -9.84
CA GLU A 236 -17.17 -13.52 -11.28
C GLU A 236 -15.81 -13.09 -11.84
N ILE A 237 -15.22 -13.98 -12.65
CA ILE A 237 -13.92 -13.73 -13.28
C ILE A 237 -14.17 -12.84 -14.50
N LEU A 238 -13.65 -11.62 -14.44
CA LEU A 238 -13.66 -10.70 -15.56
C LEU A 238 -12.70 -11.16 -16.65
N ASP A 239 -13.08 -10.97 -17.91
CA ASP A 239 -12.17 -11.21 -19.02
C ASP A 239 -11.09 -10.12 -19.14
N LYS A 240 -10.09 -10.35 -20.00
CA LYS A 240 -8.97 -9.43 -20.23
C LYS A 240 -9.45 -8.01 -20.60
N ARG A 241 -10.57 -7.90 -21.32
CA ARG A 241 -11.11 -6.62 -21.81
C ARG A 241 -11.83 -5.87 -20.70
N GLU A 242 -12.68 -6.58 -19.96
CA GLU A 242 -13.38 -6.05 -18.80
C GLU A 242 -12.38 -5.55 -17.75
N GLU A 243 -11.30 -6.30 -17.50
CA GLU A 243 -10.25 -5.91 -16.55
C GLU A 243 -9.47 -4.68 -17.02
N ALA A 244 -9.04 -4.64 -18.30
CA ALA A 244 -8.36 -3.48 -18.87
C ALA A 244 -9.25 -2.22 -18.84
N TYR A 245 -10.55 -2.37 -19.07
CA TYR A 245 -11.52 -1.30 -18.97
C TYR A 245 -11.65 -0.77 -17.54
N LEU A 246 -11.77 -1.65 -16.53
CA LEU A 246 -11.80 -1.23 -15.13
C LEU A 246 -10.50 -0.53 -14.71
N LYS A 247 -9.33 -1.02 -15.12
CA LYS A 247 -8.03 -0.42 -14.77
C LYS A 247 -7.87 1.04 -15.25
N ILE A 248 -8.58 1.42 -16.32
CA ILE A 248 -8.60 2.80 -16.82
C ILE A 248 -9.66 3.63 -16.11
N PHE A 249 -10.91 3.15 -16.04
CA PHE A 249 -12.06 3.99 -15.68
C PHE A 249 -12.51 3.87 -14.22
N ALA A 250 -12.14 2.81 -13.51
CA ALA A 250 -12.53 2.63 -12.12
C ALA A 250 -11.66 3.49 -11.20
N ASN A 251 -12.27 3.96 -10.11
CA ASN A 251 -11.51 4.50 -9.00
C ASN A 251 -10.71 3.38 -8.33
N LEU A 252 -9.46 3.66 -7.94
CA LEU A 252 -8.59 2.69 -7.28
C LEU A 252 -9.25 2.07 -6.04
N HIS A 253 -9.93 2.87 -5.22
CA HIS A 253 -10.57 2.39 -4.00
C HIS A 253 -11.69 1.40 -4.28
N ASP A 254 -12.53 1.68 -5.29
CA ASP A 254 -13.65 0.82 -5.67
C ASP A 254 -13.16 -0.46 -6.36
N TYR A 255 -12.14 -0.35 -7.21
CA TYR A 255 -11.50 -1.47 -7.86
C TYR A 255 -10.90 -2.46 -6.85
N GLU A 256 -10.13 -1.96 -5.89
CA GLU A 256 -9.47 -2.76 -4.87
C GLU A 256 -10.47 -3.42 -3.92
N ARG A 257 -11.54 -2.69 -3.55
CA ARG A 257 -12.65 -3.26 -2.78
C ARG A 257 -13.32 -4.41 -3.52
N ALA A 258 -13.61 -4.22 -4.81
CA ALA A 258 -14.23 -5.26 -5.64
C ALA A 258 -13.30 -6.46 -5.81
N ALA A 259 -11.99 -6.22 -6.01
CA ALA A 259 -10.97 -7.26 -6.11
C ALA A 259 -10.88 -8.09 -4.82
N ALA A 260 -10.86 -7.45 -3.64
CA ALA A 260 -10.82 -8.14 -2.36
C ALA A 260 -12.06 -9.01 -2.13
N ASN A 261 -13.26 -8.47 -2.36
CA ASN A 261 -14.50 -9.26 -2.23
C ASN A 261 -14.56 -10.43 -3.22
N GLY A 262 -14.12 -10.20 -4.46
CA GLY A 262 -14.02 -11.26 -5.46
C GLY A 262 -13.06 -12.37 -5.04
N ARG A 263 -11.84 -12.00 -4.60
CA ARG A 263 -10.81 -12.92 -4.09
C ARG A 263 -11.32 -13.74 -2.90
N LEU A 264 -12.06 -13.12 -1.98
CA LEU A 264 -12.67 -13.83 -0.86
C LEU A 264 -13.57 -14.96 -1.34
N LYS A 265 -14.47 -14.67 -2.29
CA LYS A 265 -15.48 -15.61 -2.79
C LYS A 265 -14.92 -16.68 -3.71
N ASN A 266 -14.05 -16.31 -4.65
CA ASN A 266 -13.62 -17.21 -5.72
C ASN A 266 -12.29 -17.92 -5.45
N THR A 267 -11.50 -17.44 -4.48
CA THR A 267 -10.16 -17.97 -4.20
C THR A 267 -10.02 -18.43 -2.76
N LEU A 268 -10.21 -17.54 -1.78
CA LEU A 268 -9.98 -17.87 -0.37
C LEU A 268 -11.01 -18.88 0.14
N PHE A 269 -12.30 -18.64 -0.11
CA PHE A 269 -13.36 -19.47 0.43
C PHE A 269 -13.32 -20.93 -0.08
N PRO A 270 -13.11 -21.22 -1.37
CA PRO A 270 -12.90 -22.58 -1.84
C PRO A 270 -11.69 -23.26 -1.18
N LYS A 271 -10.56 -22.56 -1.02
CA LYS A 271 -9.37 -23.09 -0.32
C LYS A 271 -9.66 -23.38 1.15
N MET A 272 -10.41 -22.51 1.82
CA MET A 272 -10.85 -22.72 3.20
C MET A 272 -11.75 -23.94 3.32
N GLN A 273 -12.74 -24.10 2.43
CA GLN A 273 -13.62 -25.27 2.41
C GLN A 273 -12.81 -26.56 2.22
N GLU A 274 -11.89 -26.58 1.26
CA GLU A 274 -11.01 -27.74 1.03
C GLU A 274 -10.14 -28.06 2.26
N ALA A 275 -9.59 -27.05 2.93
CA ALA A 275 -8.78 -27.24 4.13
C ALA A 275 -9.62 -27.81 5.30
N LEU A 276 -10.85 -27.32 5.49
CA LEU A 276 -11.77 -27.81 6.51
C LEU A 276 -12.23 -29.25 6.21
N GLU A 277 -12.53 -29.57 4.95
CA GLU A 277 -12.87 -30.94 4.52
C GLU A 277 -11.70 -31.91 4.73
N LYS A 278 -10.45 -31.51 4.42
CA LYS A 278 -9.24 -32.30 4.70
C LYS A 278 -9.02 -32.51 6.21
N ALA A 279 -9.44 -31.54 7.02
CA ALA A 279 -9.47 -31.68 8.47
C ALA A 279 -10.65 -32.54 8.96
N GLY A 280 -11.49 -33.10 8.08
CA GLY A 280 -12.63 -33.95 8.44
C GLY A 280 -13.80 -33.18 9.04
N ILE A 281 -13.94 -31.90 8.70
CA ILE A 281 -15.06 -31.05 9.11
C ILE A 281 -16.00 -30.92 7.92
N ASP A 282 -17.24 -31.39 8.08
CA ASP A 282 -18.26 -31.22 7.06
C ASP A 282 -18.86 -29.82 7.16
N VAL A 283 -18.60 -28.97 6.17
CA VAL A 283 -19.11 -27.59 6.10
C VAL A 283 -20.17 -27.40 5.00
N GLN A 284 -20.49 -28.45 4.25
CA GLN A 284 -21.34 -28.33 3.07
C GLN A 284 -22.79 -27.99 3.45
N GLY A 285 -23.29 -26.88 2.90
CA GLY A 285 -24.65 -26.41 3.15
C GLY A 285 -24.91 -25.89 4.56
N LYS A 286 -23.88 -25.78 5.42
CA LYS A 286 -24.01 -25.25 6.77
C LYS A 286 -23.85 -23.74 6.80
N GLU A 287 -24.58 -23.10 7.70
CA GLU A 287 -24.41 -21.68 8.01
C GLU A 287 -23.48 -21.50 9.21
N TYR A 288 -22.45 -20.68 9.04
CA TYR A 288 -21.50 -20.38 10.11
C TYR A 288 -20.89 -18.99 9.94
N ALA A 289 -20.36 -18.44 11.02
CA ALA A 289 -19.66 -17.17 11.02
C ALA A 289 -18.25 -17.34 11.57
N ILE A 290 -17.33 -16.64 10.94
CA ILE A 290 -15.92 -16.56 11.32
C ILE A 290 -15.71 -15.16 11.89
N GLU A 291 -15.25 -15.08 13.12
CA GLU A 291 -14.90 -13.83 13.77
C GLU A 291 -13.42 -13.87 14.15
N MET A 292 -12.66 -12.86 13.76
CA MET A 292 -11.24 -12.77 14.07
C MET A 292 -10.97 -11.49 14.83
N ASP A 293 -10.36 -11.59 16.01
CA ASP A 293 -9.96 -10.41 16.76
C ASP A 293 -8.67 -9.77 16.20
N ILE A 294 -8.36 -8.57 16.69
CA ILE A 294 -7.17 -7.79 16.33
C ILE A 294 -5.85 -8.55 16.58
N TYR A 295 -5.85 -9.60 17.41
CA TYR A 295 -4.68 -10.43 17.72
C TYR A 295 -4.56 -11.65 16.80
N GLY A 296 -5.47 -11.80 15.83
CA GLY A 296 -5.49 -12.92 14.88
C GLY A 296 -6.15 -14.19 15.41
N LYS A 297 -6.79 -14.15 16.60
CA LYS A 297 -7.51 -15.31 17.12
C LYS A 297 -8.86 -15.42 16.43
N ILE A 298 -9.15 -16.59 15.87
CA ILE A 298 -10.41 -16.89 15.20
C ILE A 298 -11.36 -17.63 16.15
N THR A 299 -12.64 -17.26 16.08
CA THR A 299 -13.77 -17.98 16.68
C THR A 299 -14.78 -18.32 15.59
N VAL A 300 -15.23 -19.57 15.57
CA VAL A 300 -16.25 -20.04 14.62
C VAL A 300 -17.56 -20.29 15.36
N THR A 301 -18.66 -19.75 14.84
CA THR A 301 -20.02 -19.90 15.40
C THR A 301 -20.99 -20.40 14.33
N GLY A 302 -22.17 -20.89 14.70
CA GLY A 302 -23.17 -21.41 13.76
C GLY A 302 -23.46 -22.91 13.92
N GLU A 303 -23.82 -23.57 12.82
CA GLU A 303 -24.39 -24.93 12.76
C GLU A 303 -23.39 -26.07 12.99
N LEU A 304 -22.10 -25.76 13.07
CA LEU A 304 -21.05 -26.72 13.41
C LEU A 304 -21.18 -27.18 14.87
N SER A 305 -20.79 -28.42 15.17
CA SER A 305 -20.65 -28.88 16.56
C SER A 305 -19.51 -28.14 17.27
N GLU A 306 -19.49 -28.12 18.60
CA GLU A 306 -18.45 -27.42 19.36
C GLU A 306 -17.03 -27.97 19.10
N GLU A 307 -16.91 -29.27 18.81
CA GLU A 307 -15.63 -29.88 18.43
C GLU A 307 -15.19 -29.43 17.03
N GLU A 308 -16.12 -29.41 16.06
CA GLU A 308 -15.87 -28.90 14.70
C GLU A 308 -15.53 -27.41 14.71
N LYS A 309 -16.22 -26.59 15.52
CA LYS A 309 -15.93 -25.14 15.65
C LYS A 309 -14.51 -24.89 16.12
N ARG A 310 -14.07 -25.61 17.16
CA ARG A 310 -12.70 -25.47 17.70
C ARG A 310 -11.67 -25.90 16.65
N LYS A 311 -11.90 -27.03 15.99
CA LYS A 311 -11.00 -27.54 14.95
C LYS A 311 -10.95 -26.62 13.72
N ALA A 312 -12.10 -26.06 13.33
CA ALA A 312 -12.18 -25.10 12.23
C ALA A 312 -11.40 -23.83 12.56
N ALA A 313 -11.57 -23.29 13.78
CA ALA A 313 -10.80 -22.13 14.23
C ALA A 313 -9.28 -22.39 14.16
N ASP A 314 -8.81 -23.54 14.65
CA ASP A 314 -7.38 -23.91 14.60
C ASP A 314 -6.84 -23.93 13.15
N VAL A 315 -7.57 -24.59 12.23
CA VAL A 315 -7.20 -24.66 10.81
C VAL A 315 -7.17 -23.29 10.15
N LEU A 316 -8.18 -22.46 10.43
CA LEU A 316 -8.30 -21.12 9.83
C LEU A 316 -7.22 -20.17 10.35
N VAL A 317 -6.86 -20.23 11.64
CA VAL A 317 -5.77 -19.42 12.20
C VAL A 317 -4.45 -19.79 11.55
N GLU A 318 -4.17 -21.09 11.42
CA GLU A 318 -2.88 -21.58 10.92
C GLU A 318 -2.66 -21.28 9.43
N GLN A 319 -3.72 -21.30 8.62
CA GLN A 319 -3.59 -21.26 7.16
C GLN A 319 -4.11 -19.98 6.51
N PHE A 320 -5.03 -19.24 7.14
CA PHE A 320 -5.77 -18.18 6.45
C PHE A 320 -5.88 -16.86 7.24
N SER A 321 -5.31 -16.75 8.44
CA SER A 321 -5.49 -15.55 9.29
C SER A 321 -5.05 -14.26 8.60
N ASP A 322 -3.85 -14.26 8.02
CA ASP A 322 -3.30 -13.06 7.35
C ASP A 322 -4.05 -12.75 6.07
N GLU A 323 -4.32 -13.75 5.22
CA GLU A 323 -5.06 -13.56 3.98
C GLU A 323 -6.49 -13.05 4.21
N LEU A 324 -7.17 -13.54 5.25
CA LEU A 324 -8.50 -13.06 5.65
C LEU A 324 -8.41 -11.62 6.11
N TRP A 325 -7.49 -11.30 7.03
CA TRP A 325 -7.35 -9.93 7.53
C TRP A 325 -7.08 -8.93 6.40
N ASP A 326 -6.09 -9.23 5.56
CA ASP A 326 -5.67 -8.35 4.48
C ASP A 326 -6.84 -8.14 3.50
N CYS A 327 -7.57 -9.21 3.20
CA CYS A 327 -8.79 -9.14 2.40
C CYS A 327 -9.88 -8.26 3.03
N HIS A 328 -10.11 -8.34 4.35
CA HIS A 328 -11.08 -7.49 5.04
C HIS A 328 -10.67 -6.03 5.02
N MET A 329 -9.41 -5.75 5.35
CA MET A 329 -8.87 -4.41 5.39
C MET A 329 -8.93 -3.73 4.01
N GLN A 330 -8.63 -4.48 2.94
CA GLN A 330 -8.73 -3.99 1.55
C GLN A 330 -10.19 -3.76 1.12
N ALA A 331 -11.13 -4.61 1.52
CA ALA A 331 -12.55 -4.48 1.21
C ALA A 331 -13.28 -3.39 2.02
N SER A 332 -12.69 -2.93 3.12
CA SER A 332 -13.32 -1.98 4.05
C SER A 332 -13.63 -0.61 3.41
N ASP A 333 -14.52 0.14 4.08
CA ASP A 333 -14.80 1.55 3.80
C ASP A 333 -14.14 2.50 4.79
N TYR A 334 -13.14 2.01 5.54
CA TYR A 334 -12.39 2.82 6.48
C TYR A 334 -11.75 4.04 5.82
N THR A 335 -11.76 5.15 6.55
CA THR A 335 -10.89 6.28 6.23
C THR A 335 -9.43 5.88 6.36
N THR A 336 -8.51 6.62 5.73
CA THR A 336 -7.07 6.39 5.88
C THR A 336 -6.63 6.44 7.35
N VAL A 337 -7.23 7.32 8.16
CA VAL A 337 -6.89 7.44 9.59
C VAL A 337 -7.33 6.20 10.36
N GLU A 338 -8.55 5.71 10.13
CA GLU A 338 -9.05 4.49 10.78
C GLU A 338 -8.22 3.27 10.37
N PHE A 339 -7.98 3.09 9.07
CA PHE A 339 -7.14 2.01 8.55
C PHE A 339 -5.77 2.02 9.21
N ASN A 340 -5.07 3.16 9.19
CA ASN A 340 -3.71 3.25 9.74
C ASN A 340 -3.67 2.92 11.22
N ARG A 341 -4.68 3.33 12.00
CA ARG A 341 -4.73 3.04 13.44
C ARG A 341 -4.99 1.56 13.71
N ILE A 342 -5.92 0.94 13.00
CA ILE A 342 -6.22 -0.49 13.12
C ILE A 342 -4.97 -1.31 12.74
N ASP A 343 -4.35 -0.97 11.61
CA ASP A 343 -3.15 -1.63 11.10
C ASP A 343 -1.97 -1.49 12.07
N ALA A 344 -1.68 -0.26 12.53
CA ALA A 344 -0.66 0.01 13.55
C ALA A 344 -0.86 -0.83 14.82
N TYR A 345 -2.09 -0.89 15.33
CA TYR A 345 -2.36 -1.65 16.55
C TYR A 345 -2.12 -3.14 16.34
N ARG A 346 -2.55 -3.70 15.18
CA ARG A 346 -2.30 -5.10 14.84
C ARG A 346 -0.81 -5.39 14.68
N GLU A 347 -0.08 -4.53 13.98
CA GLU A 347 1.35 -4.66 13.74
C GLU A 347 2.16 -4.64 15.04
N ILE A 348 1.87 -3.69 15.93
CA ILE A 348 2.50 -3.62 17.26
C ILE A 348 2.16 -4.85 18.09
N SER A 349 0.88 -5.26 18.12
CA SER A 349 0.44 -6.44 18.88
C SER A 349 1.12 -7.72 18.38
N SER A 350 1.20 -7.90 17.07
CA SER A 350 1.88 -9.03 16.42
C SER A 350 3.38 -9.03 16.73
N PHE A 351 4.03 -7.86 16.61
CA PHE A 351 5.44 -7.69 16.96
C PHE A 351 5.72 -8.03 18.42
N LEU A 352 4.96 -7.47 19.36
CA LEU A 352 5.14 -7.73 20.79
C LEU A 352 4.88 -9.20 21.15
N GLY A 353 3.82 -9.79 20.58
CA GLY A 353 3.50 -11.20 20.77
C GLY A 353 4.67 -12.11 20.35
N LYS A 354 5.22 -11.88 19.16
CA LYS A 354 6.37 -12.64 18.63
C LYS A 354 7.66 -12.38 19.41
N ALA A 355 7.98 -11.11 19.68
CA ALA A 355 9.25 -10.71 20.28
C ALA A 355 9.35 -11.01 21.78
N THR A 356 8.22 -11.08 22.48
CA THR A 356 8.19 -11.25 23.95
C THR A 356 7.54 -12.56 24.40
N GLY A 357 7.02 -13.37 23.48
CA GLY A 357 6.23 -14.56 23.81
C GLY A 357 4.92 -14.22 24.52
N GLY A 358 4.34 -13.06 24.21
CA GLY A 358 3.09 -12.56 24.81
C GLY A 358 3.23 -12.05 26.25
N GLN A 359 4.44 -11.73 26.71
CA GLN A 359 4.65 -11.15 28.04
C GLN A 359 4.28 -9.66 28.12
N TYR A 360 4.31 -8.97 26.97
CA TYR A 360 4.01 -7.56 26.84
C TYR A 360 2.95 -7.34 25.76
N SER A 361 2.19 -6.27 25.92
CA SER A 361 1.08 -5.81 25.08
C SER A 361 1.16 -4.31 24.83
N CYS A 362 0.27 -3.79 23.99
CA CYS A 362 0.16 -2.34 23.74
C CYS A 362 -0.09 -1.55 25.04
N ASP A 363 -0.83 -2.13 25.99
CA ASP A 363 -1.15 -1.51 27.29
C ASP A 363 0.09 -1.30 28.18
N ASP A 364 1.16 -2.06 27.94
CA ASP A 364 2.42 -1.92 28.67
C ASP A 364 3.27 -0.76 28.12
N ILE A 365 2.92 -0.19 26.96
CA ILE A 365 3.67 0.89 26.34
C ILE A 365 3.35 2.21 27.01
N SER A 366 4.38 2.98 27.35
CA SER A 366 4.24 4.35 27.84
C SER A 366 5.12 5.30 27.03
N VAL A 367 4.56 6.43 26.60
CA VAL A 367 5.28 7.48 25.88
C VAL A 367 5.41 8.71 26.79
N ASP A 368 6.63 9.22 26.94
CA ASP A 368 6.88 10.42 27.73
C ASP A 368 6.61 11.72 26.93
N VAL A 369 6.70 12.88 27.59
CA VAL A 369 6.48 14.20 26.96
C VAL A 369 7.45 14.53 25.83
N ASN A 370 8.56 13.80 25.70
CA ASN A 370 9.56 13.96 24.65
C ASN A 370 9.38 12.92 23.54
N GLY A 371 8.35 12.07 23.59
CA GLY A 371 8.12 11.00 22.63
C GLY A 371 8.97 9.73 22.88
N ASN A 372 9.63 9.60 24.03
CA ASN A 372 10.38 8.39 24.33
C ASN A 372 9.45 7.26 24.79
N ILE A 373 9.63 6.09 24.18
CA ILE A 373 8.91 4.86 24.45
C ILE A 373 9.54 4.12 25.63
N SER A 374 8.71 3.67 26.56
CA SER A 374 9.08 2.94 27.78
C SER A 374 8.03 1.88 28.13
N GLY A 375 8.28 1.10 29.19
CA GLY A 375 7.37 0.06 29.68
C GLY A 375 7.60 -1.34 29.07
N LEU A 376 8.32 -1.41 27.95
CA LEU A 376 8.80 -2.65 27.32
C LEU A 376 10.19 -3.05 27.85
N PRO A 377 10.71 -4.27 27.54
CA PRO A 377 12.08 -4.65 27.90
C PRO A 377 13.12 -3.60 27.48
N GLU A 378 14.13 -3.35 28.32
CA GLU A 378 15.06 -2.23 28.14
C GLU A 378 15.70 -2.17 26.74
N LYS A 379 16.16 -3.32 26.22
CA LYS A 379 16.75 -3.41 24.87
C LYS A 379 15.76 -3.03 23.77
N MET A 380 14.49 -3.37 23.94
CA MET A 380 13.44 -3.04 22.96
C MET A 380 13.13 -1.55 22.99
N CYS A 381 13.01 -0.96 24.19
CA CYS A 381 12.88 0.49 24.33
C CYS A 381 14.09 1.21 23.71
N GLN A 382 15.31 0.70 23.88
CA GLN A 382 16.50 1.27 23.25
C GLN A 382 16.41 1.24 21.72
N LEU A 383 15.94 0.13 21.12
CA LEU A 383 15.76 0.02 19.66
C LEU A 383 14.65 0.95 19.13
N LEU A 384 13.49 0.96 19.79
CA LEU A 384 12.36 1.80 19.37
C LEU A 384 12.67 3.30 19.48
N ASN A 385 13.48 3.71 20.46
CA ASN A 385 13.90 5.11 20.61
C ASN A 385 15.16 5.48 19.80
N SER A 386 15.86 4.48 19.25
CA SER A 386 17.09 4.72 18.50
C SER A 386 16.80 5.47 17.21
N GLN A 387 17.70 6.40 16.87
CA GLN A 387 17.72 7.15 15.61
C GLN A 387 18.55 6.44 14.52
N GLU A 388 19.15 5.31 14.85
CA GLU A 388 19.97 4.47 13.95
C GLU A 388 19.28 3.12 13.67
N SER A 389 17.96 3.08 13.81
CA SER A 389 17.15 1.89 13.63
C SER A 389 16.78 1.72 12.15
N ASN A 390 16.59 0.47 11.72
CA ASN A 390 16.05 0.19 10.39
C ASN A 390 14.59 0.68 10.27
N GLY A 391 14.10 0.77 9.04
CA GLY A 391 12.78 1.28 8.71
C GLY A 391 11.65 0.53 9.42
N ARG A 392 11.83 -0.76 9.71
CA ARG A 392 10.84 -1.54 10.48
C ARG A 392 10.68 -1.02 11.91
N TYR A 393 11.76 -0.82 12.65
CA TYR A 393 11.68 -0.27 14.01
C TYR A 393 11.26 1.20 14.02
N GLU A 394 11.65 1.97 13.01
CA GLU A 394 11.16 3.34 12.88
C GLU A 394 9.66 3.39 12.57
N GLN A 395 9.15 2.48 11.75
CA GLN A 395 7.71 2.35 11.49
C GLN A 395 6.96 2.00 12.77
N LEU A 396 7.43 1.01 13.54
CA LEU A 396 6.83 0.67 14.84
C LEU A 396 6.84 1.86 15.81
N ARG A 397 7.91 2.65 15.83
CA ARG A 397 7.95 3.90 16.62
C ARG A 397 6.88 4.88 16.15
N ASP A 398 6.80 5.15 14.85
CA ASP A 398 5.84 6.11 14.28
C ASP A 398 4.39 5.65 14.54
N ASP A 399 4.13 4.35 14.45
CA ASP A 399 2.84 3.73 14.74
C ASP A 399 2.46 3.84 16.22
N ILE A 400 3.41 3.62 17.13
CA ILE A 400 3.22 3.83 18.58
C ILE A 400 2.88 5.29 18.88
N LEU A 401 3.62 6.23 18.30
CA LEU A 401 3.38 7.66 18.53
C LEU A 401 2.01 8.10 17.98
N MET A 402 1.63 7.60 16.80
CA MET A 402 0.30 7.82 16.23
C MET A 402 -0.78 7.29 17.18
N LEU A 403 -0.69 6.04 17.64
CA LEU A 403 -1.71 5.50 18.53
C LEU A 403 -1.75 6.21 19.89
N TYR A 404 -0.62 6.70 20.39
CA TYR A 404 -0.57 7.50 21.62
C TYR A 404 -1.38 8.80 21.49
N ASP A 405 -1.27 9.50 20.37
CA ASP A 405 -2.00 10.75 20.12
C ASP A 405 -3.53 10.54 19.98
N TYR A 406 -3.94 9.39 19.43
CA TYR A 406 -5.35 9.08 19.17
C TYR A 406 -6.01 8.17 20.23
N GLY A 407 -5.24 7.59 21.15
CA GLY A 407 -5.68 6.63 22.16
C GLY A 407 -5.34 5.18 21.79
N MET A 408 -4.44 4.57 22.58
CA MET A 408 -3.93 3.21 22.39
C MET A 408 -4.99 2.11 22.54
N ASP A 409 -5.93 2.25 23.48
CA ASP A 409 -6.78 1.13 23.91
C ASP A 409 -8.03 0.89 23.02
N GLU A 410 -8.26 1.76 22.02
CA GLU A 410 -9.52 1.81 21.25
C GLU A 410 -9.79 0.52 20.45
N PHE A 411 -8.74 -0.22 20.07
CA PHE A 411 -8.84 -1.38 19.19
C PHE A 411 -8.71 -2.74 19.88
N SER A 412 -8.52 -2.77 21.21
CA SER A 412 -8.36 -4.01 21.98
C SER A 412 -9.54 -5.00 21.84
N SER A 413 -10.73 -4.48 21.52
CA SER A 413 -11.96 -5.25 21.29
C SER A 413 -12.37 -5.33 19.81
N TYR A 414 -11.55 -4.79 18.91
CA TYR A 414 -11.83 -4.77 17.47
C TYR A 414 -11.78 -6.18 16.89
N LYS A 415 -12.72 -6.44 15.97
CA LYS A 415 -12.86 -7.74 15.32
C LYS A 415 -13.33 -7.56 13.89
N VAL A 416 -12.93 -8.48 13.03
CA VAL A 416 -13.46 -8.63 11.68
C VAL A 416 -14.36 -9.86 11.62
N ARG A 417 -15.41 -9.79 10.80
CA ARG A 417 -16.43 -10.84 10.74
C ARG A 417 -16.76 -11.24 9.30
N TYR A 418 -16.94 -12.53 9.10
CA TYR A 418 -17.39 -13.14 7.85
C TYR A 418 -18.61 -14.03 8.13
N GLU A 419 -19.58 -13.96 7.24
CA GLU A 419 -20.76 -14.82 7.27
C GLU A 419 -20.72 -15.77 6.08
N VAL A 420 -20.88 -17.07 6.37
CA VAL A 420 -20.98 -18.13 5.38
C VAL A 420 -22.40 -18.65 5.36
N ALA A 421 -23.01 -18.64 4.18
CA ALA A 421 -24.34 -19.17 3.93
C ALA A 421 -24.31 -20.13 2.73
N GLY A 422 -24.23 -21.43 3.01
CA GLY A 422 -24.15 -22.46 1.99
C GLY A 422 -22.87 -22.39 1.17
N THR A 423 -22.95 -21.86 -0.05
CA THR A 423 -21.83 -21.72 -0.99
C THR A 423 -21.34 -20.28 -1.15
N ASP A 424 -21.85 -19.35 -0.34
CA ASP A 424 -21.44 -17.95 -0.37
C ASP A 424 -20.79 -17.52 0.93
N ILE A 425 -19.85 -16.58 0.82
CA ILE A 425 -19.21 -15.89 1.94
C ILE A 425 -19.30 -14.39 1.69
N LYS A 426 -19.49 -13.63 2.77
CA LYS A 426 -19.44 -12.17 2.71
C LYS A 426 -18.75 -11.59 3.94
N ILE A 427 -18.13 -10.44 3.73
CA ILE A 427 -17.61 -9.61 4.81
C ILE A 427 -18.78 -8.89 5.48
N VAL A 428 -18.77 -8.84 6.80
CA VAL A 428 -19.70 -8.04 7.60
C VAL A 428 -18.94 -6.89 8.21
N ASN A 429 -19.23 -5.68 7.78
CA ASN A 429 -18.69 -4.47 8.39
C ASN A 429 -19.41 -4.23 9.72
N ASN A 430 -18.66 -3.93 10.78
CA ASN A 430 -19.17 -3.67 12.12
C ASN A 430 -19.87 -2.31 12.26
#